data_AF-A0A5D4NGP3-F1
#
_entry.id   AF-A0A5D4NGP3-F1
#
_cell.length_a   1.000
_cell.length_b   1.000
_cell.length_c   1.000
_cell.angle_alpha   90.00
_cell.angle_beta   90.00
_cell.angle_gamma   90.00
#
_symmetry.space_group_name_H-M   'P 1'
#
loop_
_entity.id
_entity.type
_entity.pdbx_description
1 polymer ?
#
loop_
_entity_poly.entity_id
_entity_poly.type
_entity_poly.pdbx_seq_one_letter_code
_entity_poly.pdbx_strand_id
1 'polypeptide(L)'
;MEENRITEEDILFFVKMVKSPYGQPKGYYRYLKDRNSDEYKMFILAYLYFRKSLAERDREILDLVYCLNNDLLTLNDIGKRMNISGSRVSSIRNLAERRLSIRMLNFLNGHTPRKKSLYSIIRDLPDEELIKLLQATRPWETVIQDFAEVGELSTARRKRVIHLVYRVWDFDMLDHREKIIKLLKIEREQIHWS
;
A
#
# COMPACT_ATOMS: atom_id res chain seq x y z
N MET A 1 13.77 -6.40 -25.26
CA MET A 1 12.37 -5.92 -25.19
C MET A 1 12.46 -4.47 -24.80
N GLU A 2 12.02 -3.56 -25.67
CA GLU A 2 12.10 -2.11 -25.45
C GLU A 2 11.58 -1.74 -24.05
N GLU A 3 12.36 -0.96 -23.32
CA GLU A 3 11.88 -0.24 -22.15
C GLU A 3 10.78 0.71 -22.64
N ASN A 4 9.52 0.28 -22.60
CA ASN A 4 8.38 1.15 -22.79
C ASN A 4 8.43 2.21 -21.67
N ARG A 5 9.08 3.33 -21.95
CA ARG A 5 9.13 4.48 -21.06
C ARG A 5 7.71 5.03 -20.99
N ILE A 6 7.12 4.93 -19.81
CA ILE A 6 5.83 5.54 -19.51
C ILE A 6 5.96 7.06 -19.60
N THR A 7 4.99 7.70 -20.24
CA THR A 7 4.93 9.16 -20.37
C THR A 7 4.04 9.78 -19.29
N GLU A 8 4.15 11.10 -19.12
CA GLU A 8 3.24 11.85 -18.25
C GLU A 8 1.79 11.77 -18.75
N GLU A 9 1.59 11.77 -20.07
CA GLU A 9 0.28 11.67 -20.70
C GLU A 9 -0.41 10.35 -20.34
N ASP A 10 0.31 9.22 -20.43
CA ASP A 10 -0.22 7.89 -20.05
C ASP A 10 -0.75 7.90 -18.61
N ILE A 11 0.02 8.51 -17.71
CA ILE A 11 -0.29 8.57 -16.28
C ILE A 11 -1.51 9.44 -16.03
N LEU A 12 -1.51 10.67 -16.58
CA LEU A 12 -2.63 11.60 -16.41
C LEU A 12 -3.91 11.05 -17.04
N PHE A 13 -3.79 10.36 -18.17
CA PHE A 13 -4.91 9.68 -18.81
C PHE A 13 -5.50 8.60 -17.90
N PHE A 14 -4.67 7.72 -17.32
CA PHE A 14 -5.13 6.70 -16.37
C PHE A 14 -5.86 7.33 -15.19
N VAL A 15 -5.24 8.32 -14.53
CA VAL A 15 -5.82 9.01 -13.36
C VAL A 15 -7.16 9.66 -13.70
N LYS A 16 -7.27 10.26 -14.88
CA LYS A 16 -8.53 10.83 -15.38
C LYS A 16 -9.60 9.76 -15.57
N MET A 17 -9.25 8.60 -16.14
CA MET A 17 -10.21 7.53 -16.43
C MET A 17 -10.72 6.80 -15.18
N VAL A 18 -9.88 6.63 -14.15
CA VAL A 18 -10.31 5.99 -12.89
C VAL A 18 -11.02 6.97 -11.96
N LYS A 19 -10.89 8.28 -12.16
CA LYS A 19 -11.74 9.26 -11.47
C LYS A 19 -13.16 9.17 -12.03
N SER A 20 -14.12 9.04 -11.14
CA SER A 20 -15.54 9.16 -11.47
C SER A 20 -16.30 9.75 -10.29
N PRO A 21 -17.24 10.67 -10.51
CA PRO A 21 -18.19 11.09 -9.49
C PRO A 21 -18.94 9.89 -8.89
N TYR A 22 -19.43 10.05 -7.67
CA TYR A 22 -20.21 9.00 -7.00
C TYR A 22 -21.43 8.63 -7.86
N GLY A 23 -21.63 7.32 -8.09
CA GLY A 23 -22.74 6.81 -8.89
C GLY A 23 -22.53 6.82 -10.41
N GLN A 24 -21.42 7.37 -10.92
CA GLN A 24 -21.13 7.39 -12.36
C GLN A 24 -20.16 6.26 -12.75
N PRO A 25 -20.32 5.65 -13.94
CA PRO A 25 -19.39 4.65 -14.43
C PRO A 25 -17.99 5.26 -14.63
N LYS A 26 -16.95 4.46 -14.40
CA LYS A 26 -15.57 4.86 -14.64
C LYS A 26 -15.33 5.13 -16.13
N GLY A 27 -14.52 6.13 -16.44
CA GLY A 27 -14.27 6.58 -17.82
C GLY A 27 -13.64 5.50 -18.70
N TYR A 28 -12.84 4.59 -18.12
CA TYR A 28 -12.21 3.51 -18.89
C TYR A 28 -13.19 2.45 -19.41
N TYR A 29 -14.39 2.31 -18.85
CA TYR A 29 -15.33 1.25 -19.26
C TYR A 29 -15.68 1.30 -20.75
N ARG A 30 -15.69 2.50 -21.35
CA ARG A 30 -15.96 2.67 -22.79
C ARG A 30 -14.86 2.09 -23.68
N TYR A 31 -13.63 2.02 -23.19
CA TYR A 31 -12.47 1.54 -23.94
C TYR A 31 -12.22 0.04 -23.75
N LEU A 32 -12.78 -0.59 -22.71
CA LEU A 32 -12.61 -2.04 -22.50
C LEU A 32 -13.22 -2.91 -23.63
N LYS A 33 -14.14 -2.35 -24.41
CA LYS A 33 -14.76 -3.01 -25.56
C LYS A 33 -13.89 -2.96 -26.83
N ASP A 34 -13.01 -1.97 -26.94
CA ASP A 34 -12.11 -1.79 -28.07
C ASP A 34 -10.65 -1.81 -27.60
N ARG A 35 -10.10 -3.02 -27.49
CA ARG A 35 -8.74 -3.24 -26.98
C ARG A 35 -7.64 -2.81 -27.96
N ASN A 36 -8.00 -2.55 -29.21
CA ASN A 36 -7.06 -2.09 -30.21
C ASN A 36 -6.96 -0.56 -30.26
N SER A 37 -7.91 0.14 -29.61
CA SER A 37 -7.87 1.59 -29.45
C SER A 37 -6.58 2.05 -28.74
N ASP A 38 -6.08 3.21 -29.16
CA ASP A 38 -4.90 3.81 -28.55
C ASP A 38 -5.18 4.22 -27.10
N GLU A 39 -6.43 4.60 -26.79
CA GLU A 39 -6.85 4.89 -25.42
C GLU A 39 -6.80 3.67 -24.51
N TYR A 40 -7.19 2.49 -24.99
CA TYR A 40 -7.05 1.26 -24.21
C TYR A 40 -5.57 0.95 -23.98
N LYS A 41 -4.74 1.00 -25.03
CA LYS A 41 -3.30 0.75 -24.93
C LYS A 41 -2.62 1.72 -23.95
N MET A 42 -2.91 3.01 -24.05
CA MET A 42 -2.41 4.05 -23.15
C MET A 42 -2.85 3.80 -21.69
N PHE A 43 -4.13 3.52 -21.47
CA PHE A 43 -4.66 3.20 -20.14
C PHE A 43 -3.98 1.97 -19.53
N ILE A 44 -3.84 0.90 -20.31
CA ILE A 44 -3.23 -0.36 -19.87
C ILE A 44 -1.74 -0.23 -19.66
N LEU A 45 -1.03 0.54 -20.50
CA LEU A 45 0.40 0.78 -20.36
C LEU A 45 0.70 1.40 -18.99
N ALA A 46 -0.08 2.42 -18.60
CA ALA A 46 0.02 3.04 -17.29
C ALA A 46 -0.23 2.04 -16.15
N TYR A 47 -1.27 1.22 -16.27
CA TYR A 47 -1.55 0.18 -15.29
C TYR A 47 -0.40 -0.84 -15.17
N LEU A 48 0.07 -1.40 -16.28
CA LEU A 48 1.10 -2.43 -16.31
C LEU A 48 2.42 -1.96 -15.72
N TYR A 49 2.77 -0.69 -15.90
CA TYR A 49 3.98 -0.11 -15.32
C TYR A 49 3.93 -0.08 -13.78
N PHE A 50 2.79 0.30 -13.19
CA PHE A 50 2.67 0.48 -11.73
C PHE A 50 2.07 -0.71 -10.97
N ARG A 51 1.43 -1.69 -11.63
CA ARG A 51 0.67 -2.77 -10.97
C ARG A 51 1.49 -3.63 -10.00
N LYS A 52 2.81 -3.72 -10.16
CA LYS A 52 3.70 -4.43 -9.23
C LYS A 52 3.72 -3.82 -7.82
N SER A 53 3.24 -2.59 -7.67
CA SER A 53 3.11 -1.92 -6.37
C SER A 53 1.89 -2.33 -5.55
N LEU A 54 0.97 -3.08 -6.13
CA LEU A 54 -0.25 -3.53 -5.48
C LEU A 54 -0.05 -4.89 -4.80
N ALA A 55 -0.86 -5.15 -3.77
CA ALA A 55 -1.00 -6.49 -3.23
C ALA A 55 -1.55 -7.42 -4.30
N GLU A 56 -1.19 -8.70 -4.22
CA GLU A 56 -1.56 -9.73 -5.21
C GLU A 56 -3.07 -9.75 -5.50
N ARG A 57 -3.89 -9.76 -4.45
CA ARG A 57 -5.36 -9.75 -4.57
C ARG A 57 -5.91 -8.50 -5.26
N ASP A 58 -5.33 -7.33 -4.99
CA ASP A 58 -5.73 -6.08 -5.62
C ASP A 58 -5.37 -6.11 -7.12
N ARG A 59 -4.19 -6.64 -7.43
CA ARG A 59 -3.68 -6.82 -8.80
C ARG A 59 -4.57 -7.77 -9.60
N GLU A 60 -4.88 -8.94 -9.06
CA GLU A 60 -5.75 -9.94 -9.72
C GLU A 60 -7.13 -9.36 -10.07
N ILE A 61 -7.75 -8.62 -9.13
CA ILE A 61 -9.04 -7.96 -9.38
C ILE A 61 -8.91 -6.96 -10.54
N LEU A 62 -7.87 -6.13 -10.55
CA LEU A 62 -7.68 -5.16 -11.62
C LEU A 62 -7.34 -5.82 -12.96
N ASP A 63 -6.59 -6.92 -12.98
CA ASP A 63 -6.31 -7.69 -14.21
C ASP A 63 -7.60 -8.24 -14.86
N LEU A 64 -8.54 -8.69 -14.02
CA LEU A 64 -9.87 -9.13 -14.45
C LEU A 64 -10.73 -7.95 -14.90
N VAL A 65 -10.77 -6.85 -14.14
CA VAL A 65 -11.55 -5.65 -14.51
C VAL A 65 -11.05 -5.05 -15.82
N TYR A 66 -9.74 -5.04 -16.06
CA TYR A 66 -9.10 -4.41 -17.22
C TYR A 66 -8.93 -5.35 -18.42
N CYS A 67 -9.47 -6.58 -18.33
CA CYS A 67 -9.54 -7.52 -19.44
C CYS A 67 -8.17 -7.94 -20.03
N LEU A 68 -7.11 -7.95 -19.21
CA LEU A 68 -5.73 -8.15 -19.72
C LEU A 68 -5.53 -9.48 -20.47
N ASN A 69 -6.26 -10.53 -20.08
CA ASN A 69 -6.23 -11.85 -20.72
C ASN A 69 -7.59 -12.57 -20.59
N ASN A 70 -8.68 -11.80 -20.55
CA ASN A 70 -10.03 -12.34 -20.34
C ASN A 70 -11.06 -11.48 -21.07
N ASP A 71 -12.24 -12.05 -21.33
CA ASP A 71 -13.38 -11.31 -21.86
C ASP A 71 -13.91 -10.28 -20.84
N LEU A 72 -14.73 -9.35 -21.31
CA LEU A 72 -15.34 -8.35 -20.43
C LEU A 72 -16.21 -9.04 -19.36
N LEU A 73 -15.77 -8.99 -18.11
CA LEU A 73 -16.49 -9.55 -16.97
C LEU A 73 -17.25 -8.47 -16.19
N THR A 74 -18.43 -8.84 -15.67
CA THR A 74 -19.11 -7.99 -14.69
C THR A 74 -18.45 -8.15 -13.31
N LEU A 75 -18.67 -7.18 -12.42
CA LEU A 75 -18.17 -7.27 -11.04
C LEU A 75 -18.72 -8.51 -10.30
N ASN A 76 -19.92 -8.98 -10.67
CA ASN A 76 -20.50 -10.18 -10.10
C ASN A 76 -19.80 -11.45 -10.61
N ASP A 77 -19.39 -11.49 -11.88
CA ASP A 77 -18.65 -12.63 -12.44
C ASP A 77 -17.25 -12.73 -11.82
N ILE A 78 -16.57 -11.58 -11.65
CA ILE A 78 -15.30 -11.50 -10.92
C ILE A 78 -15.49 -11.96 -9.48
N GLY A 79 -16.56 -11.51 -8.83
CA GLY A 79 -16.92 -11.91 -7.47
C GLY A 79 -17.08 -13.42 -7.33
N LYS A 80 -17.82 -14.05 -8.24
CA LYS A 80 -17.97 -15.52 -8.29
C LYS A 80 -16.63 -16.23 -8.43
N ARG A 81 -15.74 -15.77 -9.34
CA ARG A 81 -14.41 -16.36 -9.54
C ARG A 81 -13.52 -16.27 -8.30
N MET A 82 -13.67 -15.20 -7.52
CA MET A 82 -12.85 -14.91 -6.34
C MET A 82 -13.55 -15.24 -5.01
N ASN A 83 -14.70 -15.92 -5.07
CA ASN A 83 -15.54 -16.25 -3.91
C ASN A 83 -15.83 -15.04 -2.99
N ILE A 84 -16.20 -13.89 -3.58
CA ILE A 84 -16.59 -12.68 -2.87
C ILE A 84 -17.78 -12.00 -3.57
N SER A 85 -18.47 -11.09 -2.88
CA SER A 85 -19.55 -10.32 -3.50
C SER A 85 -19.02 -9.32 -4.54
N GLY A 86 -19.83 -9.03 -5.57
CA GLY A 86 -19.48 -7.98 -6.54
C GLY A 86 -19.32 -6.59 -5.91
N SER A 87 -20.03 -6.30 -4.81
CA SER A 87 -19.83 -5.08 -4.02
C SER A 87 -18.44 -5.03 -3.36
N ARG A 88 -17.93 -6.18 -2.91
CA ARG A 88 -16.57 -6.30 -2.37
C ARG A 88 -15.52 -6.11 -3.47
N VAL A 89 -15.74 -6.66 -4.66
CA VAL A 89 -14.90 -6.41 -5.85
C VAL A 89 -14.84 -4.92 -6.17
N SER A 90 -16.00 -4.24 -6.23
CA SER A 90 -16.09 -2.79 -6.46
C SER A 90 -15.26 -1.99 -5.45
N SER A 91 -15.36 -2.38 -4.17
CA SER A 91 -14.66 -1.72 -3.07
C SER A 91 -13.14 -1.89 -3.17
N ILE A 92 -12.68 -3.12 -3.46
CA ILE A 92 -11.25 -3.41 -3.64
C ILE A 92 -10.71 -2.68 -4.87
N ARG A 93 -11.41 -2.75 -6.01
CA ARG A 93 -11.07 -2.02 -7.23
C ARG A 93 -10.88 -0.53 -6.96
N ASN A 94 -11.86 0.12 -6.32
CA ASN A 94 -11.79 1.56 -6.03
C ASN A 94 -10.59 1.92 -5.13
N LEU A 95 -10.30 1.09 -4.13
CA LEU A 95 -9.16 1.32 -3.23
C LEU A 95 -7.82 1.12 -3.95
N ALA A 96 -7.70 0.07 -4.77
CA ALA A 96 -6.52 -0.23 -5.56
C ALA A 96 -6.24 0.88 -6.61
N GLU A 97 -7.27 1.32 -7.35
CA GLU A 97 -7.19 2.44 -8.28
C GLU A 97 -6.73 3.73 -7.61
N ARG A 98 -7.26 4.03 -6.41
CA ARG A 98 -6.85 5.20 -5.63
C ARG A 98 -5.38 5.10 -5.23
N ARG A 99 -4.92 3.93 -4.75
CA ARG A 99 -3.52 3.70 -4.38
C ARG A 99 -2.59 3.87 -5.58
N LEU A 100 -2.94 3.30 -6.73
CA LEU A 100 -2.21 3.48 -7.98
C LEU A 100 -2.15 4.94 -8.39
N SER A 101 -3.30 5.64 -8.40
CA SER A 101 -3.37 7.05 -8.78
C SER A 101 -2.48 7.94 -7.91
N ILE A 102 -2.45 7.70 -6.60
CA ILE A 102 -1.56 8.43 -5.68
C ILE A 102 -0.09 8.14 -6.03
N ARG A 103 0.26 6.87 -6.27
CA ARG A 103 1.64 6.49 -6.60
C ARG A 103 2.11 7.07 -7.93
N MET A 104 1.24 7.06 -8.93
CA MET A 104 1.42 7.67 -10.24
C MET A 104 1.63 9.18 -10.15
N LEU A 105 0.79 9.90 -9.41
CA LEU A 105 0.95 11.35 -9.22
C LEU A 105 2.24 11.68 -8.45
N ASN A 106 2.62 10.85 -7.48
CA ASN A 106 3.90 11.02 -6.80
C ASN A 106 5.09 10.80 -7.74
N PHE A 107 5.00 9.82 -8.65
CA PHE A 107 6.00 9.58 -9.68
C PHE A 107 6.17 10.79 -10.60
N LEU A 108 5.08 11.43 -11.03
CA LEU A 108 5.12 12.66 -11.85
C LEU A 108 5.75 13.83 -11.11
N ASN A 109 5.41 14.02 -9.83
CA ASN A 109 5.91 15.14 -9.03
C ASN A 109 7.37 14.96 -8.56
N GLY A 110 8.09 13.94 -9.05
CA GLY A 110 9.42 13.59 -8.56
C GLY A 110 9.43 13.24 -7.06
N HIS A 111 8.27 12.98 -6.47
CA HIS A 111 8.13 12.66 -5.06
C HIS A 111 8.55 11.21 -4.85
N THR A 112 9.77 11.04 -4.34
CA THR A 112 10.18 9.82 -3.63
C THR A 112 9.07 9.37 -2.68
N PRO A 113 8.84 8.05 -2.53
CA PRO A 113 7.75 7.52 -1.72
C PRO A 113 7.68 8.24 -0.38
N ARG A 114 6.49 8.76 -0.05
CA ARG A 114 6.25 9.53 1.18
C ARG A 114 6.95 8.83 2.34
N LYS A 115 7.90 9.54 2.97
CA LYS A 115 8.61 9.04 4.15
C LYS A 115 7.56 8.53 5.14
N LYS A 116 7.72 7.29 5.59
CA LYS A 116 6.79 6.71 6.56
C LYS A 116 7.02 7.41 7.89
N SER A 117 5.96 7.69 8.64
CA SER A 117 6.14 8.08 10.04
C SER A 117 6.68 6.86 10.79
N LEU A 118 7.53 7.07 11.79
CA LEU A 118 8.04 5.93 12.57
C LEU A 118 6.89 5.11 13.18
N TYR A 119 5.82 5.77 13.62
CA TYR A 119 4.60 5.09 14.08
C TYR A 119 4.07 4.08 13.06
N SER A 120 3.97 4.48 11.79
CA SER A 120 3.48 3.60 10.72
C SER A 120 4.44 2.43 10.44
N ILE A 121 5.75 2.63 10.60
CA ILE A 121 6.75 1.57 10.47
C ILE A 121 6.60 0.57 11.62
N ILE A 122 6.55 1.05 12.87
CA ILE A 122 6.40 0.20 14.06
C ILE A 122 5.09 -0.58 14.02
N ARG A 123 3.98 0.07 13.64
CA ARG A 123 2.64 -0.56 13.65
C ARG A 123 2.56 -1.83 12.78
N ASP A 124 3.32 -1.86 11.70
CA ASP A 124 3.27 -2.92 10.70
C ASP A 124 4.27 -4.08 10.99
N LEU A 125 5.07 -4.00 12.08
CA LEU A 125 6.05 -5.03 12.47
C LEU A 125 5.42 -6.28 13.08
N PRO A 126 5.96 -7.49 12.88
CA PRO A 126 5.49 -8.68 13.61
C PRO A 126 5.73 -8.56 15.12
N ASP A 127 4.98 -9.31 15.93
CA ASP A 127 5.04 -9.23 17.40
C ASP A 127 6.44 -9.49 17.96
N GLU A 128 7.16 -10.46 17.40
CA GLU A 128 8.54 -10.77 17.79
C GLU A 128 9.47 -9.56 17.65
N GLU A 129 9.37 -8.83 16.54
CA GLU A 129 10.19 -7.65 16.27
C GLU A 129 9.76 -6.47 17.15
N LEU A 130 8.47 -6.33 17.44
CA LEU A 130 7.96 -5.35 18.40
C LEU A 130 8.51 -5.59 19.81
N ILE A 131 8.55 -6.85 20.25
CA ILE A 131 9.09 -7.23 21.57
C ILE A 131 10.59 -6.97 21.63
N LYS A 132 11.36 -7.36 20.60
CA LYS A 132 12.80 -7.07 20.51
C LYS A 132 13.08 -5.57 20.58
N LEU A 133 12.29 -4.77 19.84
CA LEU A 133 12.43 -3.32 19.80
C LEU A 133 12.08 -2.69 21.16
N LEU A 134 11.04 -3.19 21.83
CA LEU A 134 10.69 -2.77 23.19
C LEU A 134 11.79 -3.09 24.20
N GLN A 135 12.34 -4.31 24.15
CA GLN A 135 13.43 -4.75 25.05
C GLN A 135 14.69 -3.90 24.87
N ALA A 136 15.06 -3.56 23.63
CA ALA A 136 16.24 -2.74 23.36
C ALA A 136 16.08 -1.27 23.77
N THR A 137 14.85 -0.76 23.73
CA THR A 137 14.54 0.65 24.03
C THR A 137 14.20 0.88 25.49
N ARG A 138 13.67 -0.12 26.20
CA ARG A 138 13.28 -0.03 27.62
C ARG A 138 13.76 -1.22 28.47
N PRO A 139 15.05 -1.63 28.41
CA PRO A 139 15.56 -2.87 29.03
C PRO A 139 15.36 -2.99 30.55
N TRP A 140 15.08 -1.87 31.23
CA TRP A 140 15.01 -1.78 32.69
C TRP A 140 13.57 -1.68 33.24
N GLU A 141 12.56 -1.50 32.37
CA GLU A 141 11.19 -1.36 32.85
C GLU A 141 10.59 -2.74 33.17
N THR A 142 9.94 -2.86 34.32
CA THR A 142 9.14 -4.03 34.76
C THR A 142 8.13 -4.49 33.70
N VAL A 143 7.77 -3.60 32.79
CA VAL A 143 6.99 -3.81 31.57
C VAL A 143 7.54 -4.95 30.70
N ILE A 144 8.85 -5.21 30.67
CA ILE A 144 9.45 -6.31 29.91
C ILE A 144 9.02 -7.68 30.45
N GLN A 145 8.87 -7.86 31.77
CA GLN A 145 8.46 -9.15 32.32
C GLN A 145 7.03 -9.52 31.88
N ASP A 146 6.15 -8.53 31.75
CA ASP A 146 4.77 -8.68 31.26
C ASP A 146 4.66 -8.95 29.74
N PHE A 147 5.71 -8.61 28.97
CA PHE A 147 5.75 -8.78 27.51
C PHE A 147 6.76 -9.85 27.03
N ALA A 148 7.56 -10.41 27.93
CA ALA A 148 8.54 -11.45 27.65
C ALA A 148 7.92 -12.85 27.47
N GLU A 149 6.59 -12.97 27.56
CA GLU A 149 5.91 -14.20 27.19
C GLU A 149 6.08 -14.46 25.69
N VAL A 150 6.75 -15.57 25.37
CA VAL A 150 6.90 -16.08 24.01
C VAL A 150 5.50 -16.40 23.46
N GLY A 151 5.01 -15.60 22.50
CA GLY A 151 3.73 -15.85 21.84
C GLY A 151 3.14 -14.65 21.10
N GLU A 152 2.01 -14.88 20.43
CA GLU A 152 1.24 -13.84 19.76
C GLU A 152 0.69 -12.82 20.78
N LEU A 153 0.85 -11.53 20.48
CA LEU A 153 0.29 -10.46 21.29
C LEU A 153 -1.21 -10.34 20.97
N SER A 154 -2.05 -10.38 21.99
CA SER A 154 -3.45 -9.99 21.82
C SER A 154 -3.55 -8.56 21.27
N THR A 155 -4.61 -8.24 20.53
CA THR A 155 -4.81 -6.91 19.90
C THR A 155 -4.60 -5.75 20.87
N ALA A 156 -5.09 -5.89 22.11
CA ALA A 156 -4.95 -4.90 23.17
C ALA A 156 -3.51 -4.80 23.71
N ARG A 157 -2.77 -5.92 23.79
CA ARG A 157 -1.35 -5.94 24.16
C ARG A 157 -0.50 -5.31 23.06
N ARG A 158 -0.69 -5.72 21.80
CA ARG A 158 0.02 -5.19 20.63
C ARG A 158 -0.11 -3.67 20.50
N LYS A 159 -1.32 -3.13 20.68
CA LYS A 159 -1.55 -1.67 20.66
C LYS A 159 -0.75 -0.94 21.76
N ARG A 160 -0.66 -1.52 22.96
CA ARG A 160 0.14 -0.96 24.06
C ARG A 160 1.63 -1.00 23.76
N VAL A 161 2.15 -2.11 23.22
CA VAL A 161 3.56 -2.25 22.83
C VAL A 161 3.94 -1.22 21.77
N ILE A 162 3.15 -1.09 20.69
CA ILE A 162 3.38 -0.08 19.64
C ILE A 162 3.46 1.33 20.25
N HIS A 163 2.54 1.65 21.16
CA HIS A 163 2.53 2.96 21.81
C HIS A 163 3.76 3.19 22.67
N LEU A 164 4.18 2.21 23.48
CA LEU A 164 5.35 2.30 24.34
C LEU A 164 6.64 2.51 23.53
N VAL A 165 6.84 1.73 22.47
CA VAL A 165 8.00 1.87 21.58
C VAL A 165 8.01 3.24 20.91
N TYR A 166 6.87 3.67 20.37
CA TYR A 166 6.77 4.99 19.73
C TYR A 166 7.01 6.14 20.71
N ARG A 167 6.55 6.02 21.96
CA ARG A 167 6.75 7.06 22.98
C ARG A 167 8.23 7.29 23.30
N VAL A 168 9.07 6.24 23.23
CA VAL A 168 10.53 6.38 23.39
C VAL A 168 11.14 7.22 22.28
N TRP A 169 10.59 7.14 21.07
CA TRP A 169 11.01 8.00 19.98
C TRP A 169 10.64 9.47 20.22
N ASP A 170 9.46 9.73 20.78
CA ASP A 170 8.99 11.09 21.06
C ASP A 170 9.75 11.74 22.23
N PHE A 171 10.07 10.99 23.29
CA PHE A 171 10.97 11.48 24.34
C PHE A 171 12.39 11.59 23.76
N ASP A 172 12.98 12.78 23.77
CA ASP A 172 14.25 13.11 23.11
C ASP A 172 15.48 12.39 23.70
N MET A 173 15.49 11.06 23.60
CA MET A 173 16.54 10.17 24.09
C MET A 173 17.31 9.64 22.89
N LEU A 174 18.29 10.42 22.45
CA LEU A 174 19.09 10.20 21.23
C LEU A 174 19.61 8.75 21.10
N ASP A 175 20.13 8.16 22.18
CA ASP A 175 20.62 6.78 22.22
C ASP A 175 19.53 5.74 21.83
N HIS A 176 18.28 5.96 22.24
CA HIS A 176 17.18 5.06 21.86
C HIS A 176 16.73 5.25 20.42
N ARG A 177 16.76 6.48 19.89
CA ARG A 177 16.44 6.74 18.48
C ARG A 177 17.44 6.06 17.55
N GLU A 178 18.73 6.13 17.86
CA GLU A 178 19.79 5.45 17.12
C GLU A 178 19.65 3.92 17.19
N LYS A 179 19.32 3.38 18.37
CA LYS A 179 19.02 1.94 18.53
C LYS A 179 17.84 1.50 17.66
N ILE A 180 16.74 2.27 17.64
CA ILE A 180 15.56 1.99 16.81
C ILE A 180 15.94 1.99 15.33
N ILE A 181 16.66 3.02 14.86
CA ILE A 181 17.11 3.12 13.46
C ILE A 181 17.97 1.91 13.08
N LYS A 182 18.93 1.54 13.93
CA LYS A 182 19.83 0.41 13.71
C LYS A 182 19.10 -0.92 13.65
N LEU A 183 18.17 -1.17 14.58
CA LEU A 183 17.41 -2.42 14.64
C LEU A 183 16.45 -2.58 13.48
N LEU A 184 15.76 -1.50 13.11
CA LEU A 184 14.82 -1.51 12.00
C LEU A 184 15.50 -1.45 10.63
N LYS A 185 16.83 -1.26 10.59
CA LYS A 185 17.63 -1.10 9.35
C LYS A 185 17.03 -0.02 8.44
N ILE A 186 16.52 1.06 9.03
CA ILE A 186 15.89 2.15 8.29
C ILE A 186 16.98 3.14 7.90
N GLU A 187 17.05 3.51 6.63
CA GLU A 187 17.89 4.63 6.21
C GLU A 187 17.26 5.95 6.71
N ARG A 188 18.07 6.89 7.19
CA ARG A 188 17.59 8.13 7.83
C ARG A 188 16.62 8.92 6.94
N GLU A 189 16.80 8.80 5.64
CA GLU A 189 16.04 9.43 4.57
C GLU A 189 14.62 8.85 4.43
N GLN A 190 14.36 7.65 4.97
CA GLN A 190 13.08 6.94 4.87
C GLN A 190 12.05 7.36 5.94
N ILE A 191 12.48 8.08 6.98
CA ILE A 191 11.64 8.52 8.10
C ILE A 191 11.28 10.00 7.97
N HIS A 192 10.01 10.32 8.20
CA HIS A 192 9.59 11.71 8.37
C HIS A 192 10.03 12.21 9.74
N TRP A 193 10.97 13.15 9.76
CA TRP A 193 11.43 13.84 10.96
C TRP A 193 10.51 15.04 11.18
N SER A 194 9.71 14.99 12.25
CA SER A 194 8.88 16.10 12.75
C SER A 194 9.57 16.76 13.92
#